data_AF-A0A353V9F9-F1
#
_entry.id   AF-A0A353V9F9-F1
#
_cell.length_a   1.000
_cell.length_b   1.000
_cell.length_c   1.000
_cell.angle_alpha   90.00
_cell.angle_beta   90.00
_cell.angle_gamma   90.00
#
_symmetry.space_group_name_H-M   'P 1'
#
loop_
_entity.id
_entity.type
_entity.pdbx_description
1 polymer ?
#
loop_
_entity_poly.entity_id
_entity_poly.type
_entity_poly.pdbx_seq_one_letter_code
_entity_poly.pdbx_strand_id
1 'polypeptide(L)'
;MDPGQRPALAGLRPAAPTPARPRPLPWATAAAALVLAGLTGITGLAFLGKISLGPPAPSGTGIVFYVVPYHYGYAFYDSGLVERQAIEVKVGETVTLVIVPAQALPREVFLEYNKRSLKLAVGGLSPGDPRVPAKVQEDLALGNVEHIIGIAAHPVYVTTNVAAVLNGQPFRNGGPATLAEAVSQKDASIRSVTFTARRVGAFDVLCVDSGMDGTGTCGWGHKWMIAKGAFVVRP
;
A
#
# COMPACT_ATOMS: atom_id res chain seq x y z
N MET A 1 48.27 -57.40 -47.98
CA MET A 1 47.94 -56.03 -48.40
C MET A 1 46.52 -55.76 -47.96
N ASP A 2 46.40 -54.81 -47.02
CA ASP A 2 45.29 -53.92 -46.63
C ASP A 2 43.79 -54.22 -46.91
N PRO A 3 42.89 -53.66 -46.08
CA PRO A 3 41.87 -54.41 -45.36
C PRO A 3 40.47 -53.83 -45.64
N GLY A 4 39.43 -54.37 -45.02
CA GLY A 4 38.11 -53.73 -45.12
C GLY A 4 36.97 -54.52 -44.50
N GLN A 5 37.14 -54.94 -43.24
CA GLN A 5 36.02 -55.37 -42.42
C GLN A 5 34.94 -54.28 -42.38
N ARG A 6 33.71 -54.65 -42.73
CA ARG A 6 32.50 -53.98 -42.23
C ARG A 6 31.58 -55.02 -41.61
N PRO A 7 31.11 -54.84 -40.37
CA PRO A 7 30.32 -55.83 -39.67
C PRO A 7 28.87 -55.86 -40.19
N ALA A 8 28.29 -57.06 -40.19
CA ALA A 8 26.88 -57.30 -40.43
C ALA A 8 26.04 -56.59 -39.37
N LEU A 9 25.13 -55.71 -39.81
CA LEU A 9 24.16 -55.06 -38.95
C LEU A 9 23.10 -56.08 -38.51
N ALA A 10 23.09 -56.34 -37.21
CA ALA A 10 22.10 -57.11 -36.50
C ALA A 10 20.69 -56.52 -36.69
N GLY A 11 19.69 -57.41 -36.65
CA GLY A 11 18.31 -57.12 -36.97
C GLY A 11 17.68 -56.01 -36.14
N LEU A 12 16.91 -55.17 -36.82
CA LEU A 12 15.96 -54.25 -36.21
C LEU A 12 14.56 -54.71 -36.59
N ARG A 13 13.86 -55.29 -35.61
CA ARG A 13 12.40 -55.40 -35.64
C ARG A 13 11.81 -53.98 -35.74
N PRO A 14 10.76 -53.74 -36.54
CA PRO A 14 10.06 -52.46 -36.48
C PRO A 14 9.48 -52.24 -35.08
N ALA A 15 9.73 -51.06 -34.53
CA ALA A 15 9.22 -50.62 -33.25
C ALA A 15 7.68 -50.54 -33.28
N ALA A 16 7.04 -50.95 -32.19
CA ALA A 16 5.60 -50.77 -32.01
C ALA A 16 5.24 -49.28 -32.04
N PRO A 17 4.09 -48.89 -32.62
CA PRO A 17 3.67 -47.50 -32.65
C PRO A 17 3.44 -46.98 -31.23
N THR A 18 4.11 -45.87 -30.90
CA THR A 18 3.90 -45.10 -29.68
C THR A 18 2.43 -44.65 -29.60
N PRO A 19 1.74 -44.77 -28.45
CA PRO A 19 0.38 -44.27 -28.33
C PRO A 19 0.36 -42.75 -28.56
N ALA A 20 -0.49 -42.30 -29.47
CA ALA A 20 -0.72 -40.89 -29.70
C ALA A 20 -1.20 -40.24 -28.40
N ARG A 21 -0.55 -39.14 -27.98
CA ARG A 21 -1.04 -38.32 -26.87
C ARG A 21 -2.48 -37.89 -27.17
N PRO A 22 -3.41 -38.05 -26.22
CA PRO A 22 -4.77 -37.58 -26.41
C PRO A 22 -4.74 -36.07 -26.65
N ARG A 23 -5.26 -35.64 -27.80
CA ARG A 23 -5.50 -34.22 -28.08
C ARG A 23 -6.51 -33.71 -27.05
N PRO A 24 -6.21 -32.62 -26.32
CA PRO A 24 -7.17 -32.07 -25.37
C PRO A 24 -8.42 -31.63 -26.14
N LEU A 25 -9.57 -32.07 -25.65
CA LEU A 25 -10.87 -31.76 -26.23
C LEU A 25 -11.11 -30.23 -26.17
N PRO A 26 -11.64 -29.61 -27.24
CA PRO A 26 -11.77 -28.16 -27.37
C PRO A 26 -12.67 -27.51 -26.31
N TRP A 27 -13.51 -28.29 -25.62
CA TRP A 27 -14.35 -27.81 -24.52
C TRP A 27 -13.59 -27.65 -23.20
N ALA A 28 -12.54 -28.44 -22.97
CA ALA A 28 -11.70 -28.33 -21.77
C ALA A 28 -10.81 -27.07 -21.81
N THR A 29 -10.36 -26.67 -23.00
CA THR A 29 -9.65 -25.41 -23.22
C THR A 29 -10.57 -24.19 -23.16
N ALA A 30 -11.82 -24.31 -23.64
CA ALA A 30 -12.81 -23.25 -23.51
C ALA A 30 -13.25 -23.01 -22.05
N ALA A 31 -13.44 -24.09 -21.27
CA ALA A 31 -13.75 -23.99 -19.83
C ALA A 31 -12.57 -23.40 -19.03
N ALA A 32 -11.33 -23.82 -19.33
CA ALA A 32 -10.15 -23.24 -18.71
C ALA A 32 -9.97 -21.76 -19.07
N ALA A 33 -10.25 -21.36 -20.32
CA ALA A 33 -10.20 -19.96 -20.75
C ALA A 33 -11.29 -19.10 -20.09
N LEU A 34 -12.50 -19.63 -19.87
CA LEU A 34 -13.58 -18.94 -19.15
C LEU A 34 -13.28 -18.78 -17.65
N VAL A 35 -12.66 -19.78 -17.02
CA VAL A 35 -12.20 -19.67 -15.63
C VAL A 35 -11.05 -18.68 -15.51
N LEU A 36 -10.10 -18.68 -16.45
CA LEU A 36 -9.01 -17.70 -16.47
C LEU A 36 -9.52 -16.28 -16.75
N ALA A 37 -10.48 -16.11 -17.67
CA ALA A 37 -11.13 -14.84 -17.99
C ALA A 37 -12.02 -14.33 -16.85
N GLY A 38 -12.66 -15.24 -16.09
CA GLY A 38 -13.39 -14.91 -14.87
C GLY A 38 -12.44 -14.45 -13.75
N LEU A 39 -11.30 -15.14 -13.58
CA LEU A 39 -10.28 -14.76 -12.59
C LEU A 39 -9.56 -13.46 -12.96
N THR A 40 -9.25 -13.23 -14.24
CA THR A 40 -8.70 -11.95 -14.75
C THR A 40 -9.75 -10.84 -14.78
N GLY A 41 -11.03 -11.17 -14.98
CA GLY A 41 -12.14 -10.22 -14.86
C GLY A 41 -12.34 -9.76 -13.42
N ILE A 42 -12.22 -10.66 -12.44
CA ILE A 42 -12.32 -10.33 -11.01
C ILE A 42 -11.06 -9.58 -10.52
N THR A 43 -9.86 -9.95 -10.97
CA THR A 43 -8.63 -9.17 -10.66
C THR A 43 -8.60 -7.83 -11.40
N GLY A 44 -9.14 -7.75 -12.61
CA GLY A 44 -9.30 -6.51 -13.37
C GLY A 44 -10.35 -5.57 -12.78
N LEU A 45 -11.46 -6.11 -12.25
CA LEU A 45 -12.48 -5.34 -11.53
C LEU A 45 -12.02 -4.89 -10.13
N ALA A 46 -11.12 -5.65 -9.49
CA ALA A 46 -10.43 -5.18 -8.29
C ALA A 46 -9.42 -4.06 -8.57
N PHE A 47 -8.89 -3.97 -9.81
CA PHE A 47 -8.00 -2.89 -10.25
C PHE A 47 -8.72 -1.67 -10.85
N LEU A 48 -9.97 -1.84 -11.33
CA LEU A 48 -10.81 -0.78 -11.88
C LEU A 48 -11.83 -0.25 -10.85
N GLY A 49 -11.33 0.31 -9.75
CA GLY A 49 -11.90 1.49 -9.06
C GLY A 49 -13.40 1.62 -8.77
N LYS A 50 -14.22 0.56 -8.71
CA LYS A 50 -15.67 0.67 -8.46
C LYS A 50 -16.26 -0.26 -7.40
N ILE A 51 -15.44 -0.68 -6.44
CA ILE A 51 -15.97 -1.15 -5.15
C ILE A 51 -15.22 -0.42 -4.04
N SER A 52 -15.73 0.75 -3.66
CA SER A 52 -15.36 1.37 -2.39
C SER A 52 -16.05 0.58 -1.28
N LEU A 53 -15.46 -0.57 -0.91
CA LEU A 53 -15.70 -1.15 0.41
C LEU A 53 -15.07 -0.18 1.40
N GLY A 54 -15.86 0.80 1.84
CA GLY A 54 -15.54 1.51 3.08
C GLY A 54 -15.28 0.44 4.14
N PRO A 55 -14.21 0.56 4.95
CA PRO A 55 -13.90 -0.49 5.89
C PRO A 55 -15.10 -0.69 6.83
N PRO A 56 -15.53 -1.95 7.08
CA PRO A 56 -16.47 -2.20 8.15
C PRO A 56 -15.90 -1.64 9.46
N ALA A 57 -16.79 -1.20 10.35
CA ALA A 57 -16.41 -0.82 11.70
C ALA A 57 -15.52 -1.94 12.29
N PRO A 58 -14.47 -1.63 13.08
CA PRO A 58 -13.59 -2.65 13.64
C PRO A 58 -14.38 -3.46 14.68
N SER A 59 -15.05 -4.50 14.20
CA SER A 59 -15.77 -5.49 15.02
C SER A 59 -14.93 -6.76 15.21
N GLY A 60 -13.60 -6.64 15.10
CA GLY A 60 -12.66 -7.75 15.19
C GLY A 60 -11.78 -7.66 16.42
N THR A 61 -11.47 -8.81 17.00
CA THR A 61 -10.40 -9.02 17.98
C THR A 61 -9.06 -8.65 17.33
N GLY A 62 -8.48 -7.50 17.69
CA GLY A 62 -7.19 -7.04 17.17
C GLY A 62 -6.75 -5.71 17.80
N ILE A 63 -5.46 -5.41 17.71
CA ILE A 63 -4.90 -4.16 18.21
C ILE A 63 -5.11 -3.07 17.16
N VAL A 64 -5.56 -1.89 17.60
CA VAL A 64 -5.78 -0.73 16.74
C VAL A 64 -4.65 0.27 16.91
N PHE A 65 -4.11 0.74 15.79
CA PHE A 65 -3.21 1.88 15.72
C PHE A 65 -3.74 2.91 14.74
N TYR A 66 -3.45 4.18 14.99
CA TYR A 66 -3.72 5.26 14.05
C TYR A 66 -2.41 5.71 13.41
N VAL A 67 -2.45 5.91 12.09
CA VAL A 67 -1.33 6.43 11.31
C VAL A 67 -1.77 7.75 10.71
N VAL A 68 -1.05 8.81 11.02
CA VAL A 68 -1.29 10.15 10.50
C VAL A 68 -0.21 10.47 9.46
N PRO A 69 -0.47 10.25 8.16
CA PRO A 69 0.40 10.75 7.11
C PRO A 69 0.22 12.28 7.00
N TYR A 70 1.34 12.98 6.98
CA TYR A 70 1.44 14.39 6.60
C TYR A 70 2.51 14.51 5.50
N HIS A 71 2.65 15.69 4.88
CA HIS A 71 3.67 15.86 3.83
C HIS A 71 5.05 15.42 4.31
N TYR A 72 5.56 14.36 3.67
CA TYR A 72 6.90 13.80 3.85
C TYR A 72 7.16 13.09 5.19
N GLY A 73 6.12 12.76 5.97
CA GLY A 73 6.31 12.02 7.22
C GLY A 73 5.06 11.38 7.81
N TYR A 74 5.27 10.69 8.92
CA TYR A 74 4.23 9.96 9.65
C TYR A 74 4.24 10.31 11.13
N ALA A 75 3.08 10.17 11.76
CA ALA A 75 2.95 10.04 13.20
C ALA A 75 2.11 8.79 13.51
N PHE A 76 2.44 8.10 14.59
CA PHE A 76 1.80 6.84 14.99
C PHE A 76 1.15 7.02 16.35
N TYR A 77 -0.06 6.50 16.52
CA TYR A 77 -0.78 6.55 17.78
C TYR A 77 -1.35 5.18 18.12
N ASP A 78 -1.43 4.85 19.40
CA ASP A 78 -2.14 3.66 19.87
C ASP A 78 -3.65 3.87 19.98
N SER A 79 -4.37 2.86 20.48
CA SER A 79 -5.82 2.92 20.68
C SER A 79 -6.29 4.03 21.63
N GLY A 80 -5.43 4.50 22.53
CA GLY A 80 -5.66 5.62 23.43
C GLY A 80 -5.29 6.98 22.84
N LEU A 81 -4.94 7.03 21.56
CA LEU A 81 -4.43 8.22 20.86
C LEU A 81 -3.16 8.80 21.51
N VAL A 82 -2.35 7.95 22.14
CA VAL A 82 -1.02 8.33 22.64
C VAL A 82 -0.02 8.14 21.52
N GLU A 83 0.76 9.19 21.25
CA GLU A 83 1.79 9.16 20.19
C GLU A 83 2.89 8.15 20.54
N ARG A 84 3.25 7.31 19.56
CA ARG A 84 4.28 6.27 19.66
C ARG A 84 5.36 6.52 18.62
N GLN A 85 6.58 6.11 18.94
CA GLN A 85 7.71 6.17 18.01
C GLN A 85 7.60 5.13 16.89
N ALA A 86 6.97 4.00 17.20
CA ALA A 86 6.73 2.89 16.28
C ALA A 86 5.43 2.17 16.68
N ILE A 87 4.87 1.43 15.72
CA ILE A 87 3.82 0.46 15.93
C ILE A 87 4.48 -0.84 16.37
N GLU A 88 4.26 -1.27 17.61
CA GLU A 88 4.83 -2.51 18.15
C GLU A 88 3.72 -3.54 18.39
N VAL A 89 3.90 -4.74 17.85
CA VAL A 89 2.94 -5.86 17.94
C VAL A 89 3.69 -7.17 18.12
N LYS A 90 2.98 -8.23 18.49
CA LYS A 90 3.50 -9.61 18.50
C LYS A 90 3.17 -10.33 17.21
N VAL A 91 4.00 -11.30 16.85
CA VAL A 91 3.72 -12.20 15.74
C VAL A 91 2.40 -12.94 15.97
N GLY A 92 1.58 -13.03 14.93
CA GLY A 92 0.26 -13.64 14.96
C GLY A 92 -0.86 -12.68 15.38
N GLU A 93 -0.56 -11.46 15.84
CA GLU A 93 -1.61 -10.50 16.19
C GLU A 93 -2.33 -9.95 14.96
N THR A 94 -3.65 -9.83 15.08
CA THR A 94 -4.47 -9.06 14.15
C THR A 94 -4.31 -7.58 14.48
N VAL A 95 -3.91 -6.79 13.48
CA VAL A 95 -3.64 -5.37 13.58
C VAL A 95 -4.61 -4.64 12.67
N THR A 96 -5.25 -3.59 13.18
CA THR A 96 -6.02 -2.64 12.39
C THR A 96 -5.31 -1.31 12.37
N LEU A 97 -4.94 -0.84 11.19
CA LEU A 97 -4.40 0.51 11.00
C LEU A 97 -5.52 1.41 10.52
N VAL A 98 -5.72 2.51 11.23
CA VAL A 98 -6.66 3.57 10.89
C VAL A 98 -5.85 4.75 10.38
N ILE A 99 -5.93 4.99 9.08
CA ILE A 99 -5.18 6.05 8.40
C ILE A 99 -5.99 7.34 8.49
N VAL A 100 -5.46 8.33 9.20
CA VAL A 100 -6.09 9.64 9.38
C VAL A 100 -5.22 10.70 8.71
N PRO A 101 -5.49 11.10 7.46
CA PRO A 101 -4.62 12.04 6.74
C PRO A 101 -4.63 13.42 7.41
N ALA A 102 -3.45 13.96 7.71
CA ALA A 102 -3.33 15.24 8.39
C ALA A 102 -4.00 16.38 7.61
N GLN A 103 -3.95 16.34 6.28
CA GLN A 103 -4.55 17.34 5.40
C GLN A 103 -6.09 17.39 5.50
N ALA A 104 -6.73 16.32 5.95
CA ALA A 104 -8.17 16.28 6.17
C ALA A 104 -8.61 16.82 7.54
N LEU A 105 -7.64 17.15 8.41
CA LEU A 105 -7.86 17.81 9.70
C LEU A 105 -7.91 19.35 9.50
N PRO A 106 -8.34 20.12 10.52
CA PRO A 106 -8.37 21.56 10.45
C PRO A 106 -7.00 22.13 10.17
N ARG A 107 -6.98 23.30 9.53
CA ARG A 107 -5.75 23.97 9.08
C ARG A 107 -4.69 24.05 10.16
N GLU A 108 -5.06 24.42 11.38
CA GLU A 108 -4.13 24.60 12.49
C GLU A 108 -3.45 23.28 12.86
N VAL A 109 -4.23 22.19 12.93
CA VAL A 109 -3.74 20.84 13.23
C VAL A 109 -2.85 20.33 12.10
N PHE A 110 -3.27 20.51 10.85
CA PHE A 110 -2.45 20.19 9.69
C PHE A 110 -1.10 20.92 9.72
N LEU A 111 -1.12 22.23 9.99
CA LEU A 111 0.10 23.04 10.04
C LEU A 111 1.05 22.59 11.16
N GLU A 112 0.54 22.14 12.31
CA GLU A 112 1.37 21.54 13.37
C GLU A 112 2.05 20.24 12.90
N TYR A 113 1.35 19.37 12.16
CA TYR A 113 1.99 18.20 11.55
C TYR A 113 3.01 18.60 10.49
N ASN A 114 2.71 19.59 9.65
CA ASN A 114 3.62 20.04 8.61
C ASN A 114 4.93 20.63 9.16
N LYS A 115 4.89 21.28 10.34
CA LYS A 115 6.11 21.70 11.06
C LYS A 115 7.03 20.53 11.40
N ARG A 116 6.50 19.31 11.55
CA ARG A 116 7.31 18.11 11.83
C ARG A 116 8.20 17.73 10.66
N SER A 117 7.79 18.01 9.43
CA SER A 117 8.59 17.78 8.23
C SER A 117 9.88 18.60 8.21
N LEU A 118 9.90 19.74 8.92
CA LEU A 118 11.12 20.53 9.12
C LEU A 118 12.16 19.83 10.01
N LYS A 119 11.77 18.81 10.78
CA LYS A 119 12.68 18.03 11.63
C LYS A 119 13.34 16.89 10.85
N LEU A 120 12.91 16.65 9.62
CA LEU A 120 13.36 15.54 8.78
C LEU A 120 14.35 16.02 7.74
N ALA A 121 15.29 15.14 7.37
CA ALA A 121 16.11 15.34 6.18
C ALA A 121 15.31 14.84 4.96
N VAL A 122 14.82 15.78 4.15
CA VAL A 122 14.00 15.50 2.96
C VAL A 122 14.71 16.10 1.76
N GLY A 123 14.80 15.41 0.63
CA GLY A 123 15.37 16.05 -0.54
C GLY A 123 16.89 16.10 -0.63
N GLY A 124 17.61 15.50 0.33
CA GLY A 124 19.01 15.86 0.58
C GLY A 124 19.16 17.23 1.28
N LEU A 125 18.05 17.83 1.71
CA LEU A 125 18.04 19.04 2.53
C LEU A 125 18.15 18.65 4.01
N SER A 126 18.90 19.46 4.76
CA SER A 126 19.04 19.28 6.21
C SER A 126 17.74 19.63 6.95
N PRO A 127 17.53 19.10 8.16
CA PRO A 127 16.48 19.59 9.04
C PRO A 127 16.52 21.12 9.20
N GLY A 128 15.37 21.77 9.11
CA GLY A 128 15.20 23.22 9.22
C GLY A 128 15.41 24.00 7.91
N ASP A 129 15.75 23.34 6.78
CA ASP A 129 15.94 24.05 5.52
C ASP A 129 14.63 24.72 5.04
N PRO A 130 14.63 26.04 4.78
CA PRO A 130 13.43 26.81 4.44
C PRO A 130 12.84 26.44 3.06
N ARG A 131 13.56 25.66 2.24
CA ARG A 131 13.01 25.15 0.98
C ARG A 131 12.00 24.02 1.20
N VAL A 132 12.11 23.25 2.29
CA VAL A 132 11.13 22.19 2.62
C VAL A 132 9.71 22.75 2.75
N PRO A 133 9.42 23.77 3.59
CA PRO A 133 8.07 24.30 3.70
C PRO A 133 7.58 24.95 2.40
N ALA A 134 8.48 25.58 1.62
CA ALA A 134 8.13 26.11 0.30
C ALA A 134 7.68 24.99 -0.66
N LYS A 135 8.36 23.84 -0.66
CA LYS A 135 7.96 22.66 -1.43
C LYS A 135 6.63 22.06 -0.98
N VAL A 136 6.35 22.05 0.32
CA VAL A 136 5.03 21.63 0.80
C VAL A 136 3.94 22.58 0.30
N GLN A 137 4.15 23.90 0.35
CA GLN A 137 3.16 24.85 -0.18
C GLN A 137 2.94 24.69 -1.70
N GLU A 138 4.00 24.43 -2.46
CA GLU A 138 3.92 24.11 -3.89
C GLU A 138 3.07 22.84 -4.11
N ASP A 139 3.34 21.78 -3.35
CA ASP A 139 2.56 20.54 -3.43
C ASP A 139 1.08 20.74 -3.09
N LEU A 140 0.77 21.53 -2.07
CA LEU A 140 -0.61 21.89 -1.72
C LEU A 140 -1.30 22.65 -2.86
N ALA A 141 -0.60 23.61 -3.48
CA ALA A 141 -1.14 24.40 -4.59
C ALA A 141 -1.39 23.54 -5.84
N LEU A 142 -0.61 22.47 -6.04
CA LEU A 142 -0.78 21.51 -7.12
C LEU A 142 -1.81 20.41 -6.83
N GLY A 143 -2.37 20.37 -5.61
CA GLY A 143 -3.30 19.32 -5.20
C GLY A 143 -2.62 17.98 -4.89
N ASN A 144 -1.31 17.98 -4.61
CA ASN A 144 -0.54 16.80 -4.23
C ASN A 144 -0.82 16.41 -2.77
N VAL A 145 -2.00 15.85 -2.51
CA VAL A 145 -2.54 15.64 -1.16
C VAL A 145 -2.78 14.17 -0.79
N GLU A 146 -2.82 13.27 -1.78
CA GLU A 146 -3.08 11.86 -1.52
C GLU A 146 -1.80 11.09 -1.20
N HIS A 147 -1.89 10.18 -0.24
CA HIS A 147 -0.83 9.27 0.16
C HIS A 147 -1.31 7.84 0.03
N ILE A 148 -0.40 6.92 -0.31
CA ILE A 148 -0.65 5.48 -0.21
C ILE A 148 0.30 4.89 0.82
N ILE A 149 -0.26 4.40 1.91
CA ILE A 149 0.52 3.93 3.05
C ILE A 149 0.78 2.45 2.86
N GLY A 150 2.06 2.10 2.78
CA GLY A 150 2.54 0.73 2.72
C GLY A 150 3.37 0.34 3.94
N ILE A 151 3.42 -0.97 4.21
CA ILE A 151 4.36 -1.56 5.17
C ILE A 151 5.22 -2.57 4.42
N ALA A 152 6.54 -2.40 4.48
CA ALA A 152 7.48 -3.29 3.83
C ALA A 152 7.24 -4.75 4.25
N ALA A 153 7.15 -5.63 3.26
CA ALA A 153 6.92 -7.07 3.40
C ALA A 153 5.64 -7.48 4.14
N HIS A 154 4.66 -6.59 4.22
CA HIS A 154 3.29 -6.92 4.59
C HIS A 154 2.35 -6.53 3.43
N PRO A 155 1.25 -7.26 3.18
CA PRO A 155 0.30 -6.96 2.12
C PRO A 155 -0.61 -5.79 2.54
N VAL A 156 -0.01 -4.64 2.84
CA VAL A 156 -0.68 -3.45 3.35
C VAL A 156 -0.45 -2.33 2.35
N TYR A 157 -1.54 -1.84 1.77
CA TYR A 157 -1.57 -0.69 0.88
C TYR A 157 -2.89 0.04 1.10
N VAL A 158 -2.84 1.26 1.62
CA VAL A 158 -4.04 2.06 1.91
C VAL A 158 -3.89 3.44 1.30
N THR A 159 -4.69 3.73 0.27
CA THR A 159 -4.79 5.07 -0.32
C THR A 159 -5.68 5.94 0.55
N THR A 160 -5.26 7.17 0.81
CA THR A 160 -6.09 8.17 1.49
C THR A 160 -7.24 8.66 0.59
N ASN A 161 -8.15 9.47 1.13
CA ASN A 161 -9.25 10.07 0.38
C ASN A 161 -9.40 11.54 0.75
N VAL A 162 -8.30 12.28 0.62
CA VAL A 162 -8.20 13.68 1.03
C VAL A 162 -8.89 14.61 0.04
N ALA A 163 -8.68 14.42 -1.25
CA ALA A 163 -9.21 15.28 -2.30
C ALA A 163 -10.74 15.39 -2.23
N ALA A 164 -11.42 14.29 -1.91
CA ALA A 164 -12.86 14.25 -1.74
C ALA A 164 -13.37 15.15 -0.60
N VAL A 165 -12.65 15.23 0.52
CA VAL A 165 -13.05 16.06 1.67
C VAL A 165 -12.57 17.51 1.55
N LEU A 166 -11.53 17.77 0.75
CA LEU A 166 -11.04 19.11 0.46
C LEU A 166 -11.92 19.86 -0.55
N ASN A 167 -12.61 19.15 -1.45
CA ASN A 167 -13.49 19.74 -2.47
C ASN A 167 -12.82 20.89 -3.26
N GLY A 168 -11.58 20.65 -3.71
CA GLY A 168 -10.78 21.62 -4.48
C GLY A 168 -10.21 22.78 -3.67
N GLN A 169 -10.36 22.80 -2.34
CA GLN A 169 -9.76 23.80 -1.47
C GLN A 169 -8.40 23.34 -0.93
N PRO A 170 -7.45 24.25 -0.66
CA PRO A 170 -6.15 23.89 -0.09
C PRO A 170 -6.28 23.35 1.34
N PHE A 171 -7.32 23.75 2.07
CA PHE A 171 -7.64 23.29 3.41
C PHE A 171 -9.11 22.94 3.48
N ARG A 172 -9.44 21.95 4.32
CA ARG A 172 -10.81 21.59 4.59
C ARG A 172 -11.54 22.75 5.26
N ASN A 173 -12.74 23.04 4.79
CA ASN A 173 -13.65 23.98 5.44
C ASN A 173 -14.62 23.20 6.35
N GLY A 174 -14.49 23.36 7.67
CA GLY A 174 -15.23 22.57 8.66
C GLY A 174 -14.69 21.13 8.85
N GLY A 175 -15.46 20.28 9.52
CA GLY A 175 -15.05 18.92 9.88
C GLY A 175 -14.60 18.77 11.34
N PRO A 176 -13.94 17.65 11.69
CA PRO A 176 -13.52 17.37 13.06
C PRO A 176 -12.44 18.37 13.51
N ALA A 177 -12.52 18.91 14.73
CA ALA A 177 -11.56 19.88 15.25
C ALA A 177 -10.23 19.23 15.68
N THR A 178 -10.24 17.92 15.95
CA THR A 178 -9.09 17.17 16.46
C THR A 178 -8.98 15.79 15.82
N LEU A 179 -7.82 15.13 16.00
CA LEU A 179 -7.65 13.72 15.64
C LEU A 179 -8.69 12.82 16.34
N ALA A 180 -8.95 13.08 17.62
CA ALA A 180 -9.92 12.31 18.41
C ALA A 180 -11.34 12.45 17.86
N GLU A 181 -11.73 13.66 17.45
CA GLU A 181 -13.02 13.90 16.80
C GLU A 181 -13.12 13.25 15.43
N ALA A 182 -12.04 13.30 14.63
CA ALA A 182 -12.04 12.68 13.31
C ALA A 182 -12.29 11.17 13.40
N VAL A 183 -11.64 10.53 14.37
CA VAL A 183 -11.81 9.10 14.66
C VAL A 183 -13.22 8.80 15.18
N SER A 184 -13.72 9.57 16.15
CA SER A 184 -15.03 9.29 16.76
C SER A 184 -16.20 9.50 15.79
N GLN A 185 -16.07 10.47 14.88
CA GLN A 185 -17.07 10.77 13.84
C GLN A 185 -16.95 9.87 12.61
N LYS A 186 -15.92 8.99 12.55
CA LYS A 186 -15.63 8.15 11.38
C LYS A 186 -15.52 8.98 10.10
N ASP A 187 -14.67 10.00 10.15
CA ASP A 187 -14.51 10.95 9.07
C ASP A 187 -14.31 10.27 7.70
N ALA A 188 -14.93 10.81 6.65
CA ALA A 188 -14.94 10.19 5.32
C ALA A 188 -13.55 10.11 4.62
N SER A 189 -12.57 10.86 5.13
CA SER A 189 -11.17 10.76 4.68
C SER A 189 -10.43 9.57 5.30
N ILE A 190 -10.95 9.01 6.39
CA ILE A 190 -10.32 7.92 7.13
C ILE A 190 -10.52 6.62 6.37
N ARG A 191 -9.41 5.91 6.20
CA ARG A 191 -9.39 4.55 5.66
C ARG A 191 -8.75 3.62 6.66
N SER A 192 -9.08 2.34 6.62
CA SER A 192 -8.45 1.37 7.49
C SER A 192 -8.21 0.06 6.78
N VAL A 193 -7.26 -0.68 7.33
CA VAL A 193 -6.88 -2.02 6.89
C VAL A 193 -6.65 -2.88 8.10
N THR A 194 -7.14 -4.11 8.04
CA THR A 194 -6.90 -5.12 9.07
C THR A 194 -6.10 -6.26 8.46
N PHE A 195 -5.01 -6.65 9.12
CA PHE A 195 -4.13 -7.72 8.66
C PHE A 195 -3.51 -8.45 9.86
N THR A 196 -2.84 -9.57 9.62
CA THR A 196 -2.10 -10.31 10.66
C THR A 196 -0.60 -10.04 10.53
N ALA A 197 0.07 -9.71 11.63
CA ALA A 197 1.52 -9.55 11.67
C ALA A 197 2.22 -10.92 11.65
N ARG A 198 2.67 -11.38 10.48
CA ARG A 198 3.14 -12.78 10.33
C ARG A 198 4.64 -12.97 10.45
N ARG A 199 5.44 -11.90 10.35
CA ARG A 199 6.89 -11.99 10.27
C ARG A 199 7.53 -11.13 11.35
N VAL A 200 8.31 -11.75 12.23
CA VAL A 200 9.14 -11.05 13.23
C VAL A 200 10.17 -10.16 12.52
N GLY A 201 10.37 -8.95 13.03
CA GLY A 201 11.34 -7.99 12.49
C GLY A 201 10.89 -6.55 12.62
N ALA A 202 11.72 -5.63 12.13
CA ALA A 202 11.38 -4.22 11.98
C ALA A 202 11.22 -3.90 10.48
N PHE A 203 10.11 -3.25 10.14
CA PHE A 203 9.71 -2.96 8.77
C PHE A 203 9.41 -1.49 8.60
N ASP A 204 9.73 -0.97 7.42
CA ASP A 204 9.52 0.42 7.09
C ASP A 204 8.03 0.68 6.79
N VAL A 205 7.52 1.78 7.30
CA VAL A 205 6.25 2.38 6.85
C VAL A 205 6.60 3.43 5.81
N LEU A 206 5.99 3.35 4.63
CA LEU A 206 6.41 4.16 3.49
C LEU A 206 5.24 4.62 2.65
N CYS A 207 5.43 5.73 1.94
CA CYS A 207 4.47 6.18 0.95
C CYS A 207 4.80 5.46 -0.34
N VAL A 208 3.87 4.70 -0.91
CA VAL A 208 4.03 4.12 -2.24
C VAL A 208 3.45 5.07 -3.28
N ASP A 209 4.24 5.40 -4.29
CA ASP A 209 3.80 6.30 -5.35
C ASP A 209 2.67 5.63 -6.13
N SER A 210 1.54 6.31 -6.34
CA SER A 210 0.61 5.93 -7.41
C SER A 210 0.90 6.71 -8.68
N GLY A 211 1.86 6.22 -9.46
CA GLY A 211 1.75 6.39 -10.92
C GLY A 211 0.49 5.74 -11.54
N MET A 212 -0.55 5.42 -10.75
CA MET A 212 -1.65 4.53 -11.12
C MET A 212 -3.02 5.22 -11.24
N ASP A 213 -3.22 6.45 -10.74
CA ASP A 213 -4.53 7.13 -10.77
C ASP A 213 -4.52 8.62 -11.17
N GLY A 214 -3.35 9.20 -11.50
CA GLY A 214 -3.29 10.52 -12.13
C GLY A 214 -3.62 11.72 -11.24
N THR A 215 -3.90 11.50 -9.95
CA THR A 215 -3.96 12.55 -8.92
C THR A 215 -2.61 12.64 -8.25
N GLY A 216 -1.95 13.79 -8.30
CA GLY A 216 -0.59 13.98 -7.78
C GLY A 216 -0.39 13.41 -6.37
N THR A 217 0.61 12.55 -6.21
CA THR A 217 0.63 11.45 -5.23
C THR A 217 1.42 11.75 -3.97
N CYS A 218 1.25 12.95 -3.41
CA CYS A 218 1.99 13.53 -2.27
C CYS A 218 3.27 14.30 -2.59
N GLY A 219 3.54 14.51 -3.87
CA GLY A 219 4.39 15.61 -4.33
C GLY A 219 5.89 15.38 -4.20
N TRP A 220 6.68 16.46 -4.22
CA TRP A 220 8.14 16.40 -4.39
C TRP A 220 8.85 15.48 -3.38
N GLY A 221 8.46 15.56 -2.10
CA GLY A 221 9.12 14.82 -1.03
C GLY A 221 8.68 13.36 -0.90
N HIS A 222 7.76 12.89 -1.75
CA HIS A 222 7.20 11.53 -1.73
C HIS A 222 8.25 10.43 -1.48
N LYS A 223 9.31 10.41 -2.29
CA LYS A 223 10.33 9.34 -2.24
C LYS A 223 11.16 9.29 -0.95
N TRP A 224 11.06 10.31 -0.10
CA TRP A 224 11.71 10.35 1.22
C TRP A 224 10.73 10.13 2.37
N MET A 225 9.46 9.93 2.07
CA MET A 225 8.41 9.65 3.04
C MET A 225 8.50 8.18 3.50
N ILE A 226 9.52 7.90 4.31
CA ILE A 226 9.85 6.57 4.83
C ILE A 226 10.12 6.70 6.34
N ALA A 227 9.31 6.06 7.16
CA ALA A 227 9.57 5.85 8.58
C ALA A 227 10.23 4.48 8.78
N LYS A 228 11.56 4.51 8.89
CA LYS A 228 12.38 3.30 8.97
C LYS A 228 12.11 2.49 10.23
N GLY A 229 11.87 1.19 10.09
CA GLY A 229 11.62 0.28 11.21
C GLY A 229 10.42 0.66 12.08
N ALA A 230 9.48 1.47 11.57
CA ALA A 230 8.36 1.99 12.33
C ALA A 230 7.23 0.97 12.56
N PHE A 231 7.27 -0.18 11.91
CA PHE A 231 6.42 -1.33 12.24
C PHE A 231 7.28 -2.47 12.78
N VAL A 232 7.17 -2.76 14.07
CA VAL A 232 7.99 -3.73 14.79
C VAL A 232 7.12 -4.92 15.21
N VAL A 233 7.48 -6.10 14.72
CA VAL A 233 6.85 -7.36 15.10
C VAL A 233 7.80 -8.13 16.00
N ARG A 234 7.42 -8.29 17.26
CA ARG A 234 8.14 -9.04 18.31
C ARG A 234 7.71 -10.52 18.29
N PRO A 235 8.56 -11.44 18.81
CA PRO A 235 8.16 -12.82 19.09
C PRO A 235 6.97 -12.92 20.04
#